data_AF-A0A444XIS5-F1
#
_entry.id   AF-A0A444XIS5-F1
#
_cell.length_a   1.000
_cell.length_b   1.000
_cell.length_c   1.000
_cell.angle_alpha   90.00
_cell.angle_beta   90.00
_cell.angle_gamma   90.00
#
_symmetry.space_group_name_H-M   'P 1'
#
loop_
_entity.id
_entity.type
_entity.pdbx_description
1 polymer ?
#
loop_
_entity_poly.entity_id
_entity_poly.type
_entity_poly.pdbx_seq_one_letter_code
_entity_poly.pdbx_strand_id
1 'polypeptide(L)'
;MRTIAKNKVKLANHVSKLPLVIHSRLEKVRNESKHWHPIWTGDTGYVKFEVHGYPANHVVDLGKRLCTCQFWMLTRIPYVHACAALARVNKSLEDFFHKLVTIESYRETYQHHINPILG
;
A
#
# COMPACT_ATOMS: atom_id res chain seq x y z
N MET A 1 5.79 18.92 -19.80
CA MET A 1 5.31 17.51 -19.80
C MET A 1 6.32 16.48 -20.35
N ARG A 2 7.63 16.56 -20.02
CA ARG A 2 8.64 15.58 -20.47
C ARG A 2 8.67 14.27 -19.65
N THR A 3 8.04 14.25 -18.47
CA THR A 3 8.08 13.13 -17.51
C THR A 3 7.07 12.03 -17.82
N ILE A 4 5.87 12.37 -18.28
CA ILE A 4 4.80 11.40 -18.54
C ILE A 4 5.15 10.44 -19.69
N ALA A 5 5.65 10.96 -20.82
CA ALA A 5 6.07 10.15 -21.96
C ALA A 5 7.23 9.19 -21.61
N LYS A 6 8.19 9.65 -20.78
CA LYS A 6 9.28 8.79 -20.28
C LYS A 6 8.78 7.67 -19.37
N ASN A 7 7.80 7.97 -18.51
CA ASN A 7 7.19 6.96 -17.64
C ASN A 7 6.45 5.90 -18.47
N LYS A 8 5.71 6.30 -19.51
CA LYS A 8 5.00 5.38 -20.41
C LYS A 8 5.92 4.32 -21.02
N VAL A 9 7.10 4.70 -21.51
CA VAL A 9 8.10 3.77 -22.07
C VAL A 9 8.65 2.80 -21.01
N LYS A 10 8.95 3.30 -19.80
CA LYS A 10 9.41 2.45 -18.68
C LYS A 10 8.37 1.44 -18.22
N LEU A 11 7.08 1.81 -18.27
CA LEU A 11 5.97 0.96 -17.84
C LEU A 11 5.60 -0.10 -18.87
N ALA A 12 5.79 0.17 -20.17
CA ALA A 12 5.45 -0.78 -21.24
C ALA A 12 6.23 -2.10 -21.12
N ASN A 13 7.46 -2.05 -20.62
CA ASN A 13 8.36 -3.20 -20.49
C ASN A 13 8.37 -3.82 -19.07
N HIS A 14 7.53 -3.32 -18.15
CA HIS A 14 7.54 -3.76 -16.75
C HIS A 14 6.56 -4.92 -16.51
N VAL A 15 7.08 -6.06 -16.07
CA VAL A 15 6.30 -7.31 -15.89
C VAL A 15 5.70 -7.44 -14.48
N SER A 16 6.16 -6.63 -13.52
CA SER A 16 5.71 -6.74 -12.12
C SER A 16 4.29 -6.21 -11.89
N LYS A 17 3.54 -6.84 -10.98
CA LYS A 17 2.16 -6.46 -10.58
C LYS A 17 2.02 -5.02 -10.09
N LEU A 18 3.11 -4.42 -9.59
CA LEU A 18 3.13 -3.07 -9.04
C LEU A 18 4.12 -2.16 -9.78
N PRO A 19 3.89 -0.85 -9.84
CA PRO A 19 4.90 0.10 -10.30
C PRO A 19 6.15 0.11 -9.40
N LEU A 20 7.34 0.33 -9.98
CA LEU A 20 8.63 0.33 -9.25
C LEU A 20 8.65 1.26 -8.03
N VAL A 21 8.01 2.43 -8.13
CA VAL A 21 7.91 3.39 -7.02
C VAL A 21 7.11 2.83 -5.84
N ILE A 22 6.04 2.09 -6.13
CA ILE A 22 5.24 1.42 -5.09
C ILE A 22 6.03 0.26 -4.49
N HIS A 23 6.75 -0.51 -5.30
CA HIS A 23 7.61 -1.59 -4.80
C HIS A 23 8.67 -1.09 -3.81
N SER A 24 9.43 -0.06 -4.19
CA SER A 24 10.44 0.54 -3.29
C SER A 24 9.81 1.10 -2.00
N ARG A 25 8.63 1.71 -2.09
CA ARG A 25 7.89 2.19 -0.91
C ARG A 25 7.47 1.03 -0.01
N LEU A 26 7.05 -0.10 -0.57
CA LEU A 26 6.63 -1.28 0.19
C LEU A 26 7.78 -1.93 0.94
N GLU A 27 8.96 -2.03 0.33
CA GLU A 27 10.14 -2.55 1.03
C GLU A 27 10.50 -1.71 2.26
N LYS A 28 10.43 -0.38 2.12
CA LYS A 28 10.65 0.54 3.24
C LYS A 28 9.62 0.33 4.35
N VAL A 29 8.33 0.30 3.99
CA VAL A 29 7.24 0.06 4.95
C VAL A 29 7.38 -1.30 5.64
N ARG A 30 7.79 -2.35 4.91
CA ARG A 30 8.03 -3.69 5.47
C ARG A 30 9.20 -3.73 6.45
N ASN A 31 10.25 -2.95 6.20
CA ASN A 31 11.34 -2.83 7.15
C ASN A 31 10.92 -2.04 8.39
N GLU A 32 10.20 -0.94 8.22
CA GLU A 32 9.68 -0.13 9.32
C GLU A 32 8.67 -0.92 10.18
N SER A 33 7.83 -1.76 9.57
CA SER A 33 6.83 -2.57 10.28
C SER A 33 7.42 -3.56 11.29
N LYS A 34 8.71 -3.90 11.17
CA LYS A 34 9.41 -4.81 12.10
C LYS A 34 9.51 -4.25 13.52
N HIS A 35 9.43 -2.93 13.69
CA HIS A 35 9.48 -2.28 15.00
C HIS A 35 8.13 -2.23 15.72
N TRP A 36 7.08 -2.74 15.06
CA TRP A 36 5.71 -2.68 15.55
C TRP A 36 5.25 -4.06 16.02
N HIS A 37 4.57 -4.08 17.16
CA HIS A 37 4.19 -5.31 17.85
C HIS A 37 2.66 -5.48 17.82
N PRO A 38 2.12 -6.29 16.90
CA PRO A 38 0.68 -6.53 16.80
C PRO A 38 0.22 -7.54 17.87
N ILE A 39 -0.75 -7.13 18.68
CA ILE A 39 -1.42 -7.93 19.70
C ILE A 39 -2.86 -8.17 19.25
N TRP A 40 -3.26 -9.44 19.16
CA TRP A 40 -4.63 -9.79 18.80
C TRP A 40 -5.60 -9.43 19.93
N THR A 41 -6.74 -8.83 19.57
CA THR A 41 -7.73 -8.34 20.54
C THR A 41 -8.74 -9.40 21.01
N GLY A 42 -8.64 -10.63 20.53
CA GLY A 42 -9.58 -11.72 20.90
C GLY A 42 -10.84 -11.80 20.03
N ASP A 43 -10.93 -11.05 18.93
CA ASP A 43 -12.08 -11.11 18.02
C ASP A 43 -12.17 -12.47 17.30
N THR A 44 -13.39 -12.99 17.14
CA THR A 44 -13.63 -14.32 16.54
C THR A 44 -13.03 -14.52 15.15
N GLY A 45 -12.83 -13.45 14.38
CA GLY A 45 -12.29 -13.50 13.03
C GLY A 45 -10.76 -13.46 12.93
N TYR A 46 -10.05 -13.24 14.04
CA TYR A 46 -8.60 -12.97 14.04
C TYR A 46 -8.23 -11.82 13.08
N VAL A 47 -9.06 -10.76 13.07
CA VAL A 47 -8.89 -9.61 12.16
C VAL A 47 -8.58 -8.30 12.88
N LYS A 48 -8.71 -8.22 14.20
CA LYS A 48 -8.50 -6.98 14.96
C LYS A 48 -7.26 -7.05 15.85
N PHE A 49 -6.37 -6.09 15.65
CA PHE A 49 -5.09 -6.02 16.35
C PHE A 49 -4.88 -4.64 16.97
N GLU A 50 -4.37 -4.61 18.19
CA GLU A 50 -3.72 -3.44 18.76
C GLU A 50 -2.23 -3.53 18.45
N VAL A 51 -1.70 -2.55 17.73
CA VAL A 51 -0.32 -2.53 17.27
C VAL A 51 0.46 -1.53 18.10
N HIS A 52 1.39 -2.05 18.90
CA HIS A 52 2.17 -1.29 19.86
C HIS A 52 3.49 -0.83 19.24
N GLY A 53 3.90 0.40 19.55
CA GLY A 53 5.16 0.98 19.10
C GLY A 53 5.23 2.47 19.34
N TYR A 54 6.42 3.04 19.10
CA TYR A 54 6.63 4.49 19.16
C TYR A 54 6.21 5.14 17.83
N PRO A 55 5.53 6.30 17.81
CA PRO A 55 5.22 7.18 18.95
C PRO A 55 3.90 6.89 19.68
N ALA A 56 3.02 6.06 19.10
CA ALA A 56 1.71 5.78 19.66
C ALA A 56 1.19 4.40 19.21
N ASN A 57 0.31 3.81 20.01
CA ASN A 57 -0.38 2.57 19.63
C ASN A 57 -1.46 2.85 18.58
N HIS A 58 -1.72 1.86 17.73
CA HIS A 58 -2.73 1.94 16.69
C HIS A 58 -3.59 0.70 16.62
N VAL A 59 -4.87 0.86 16.35
CA VAL A 59 -5.79 -0.27 16.13
C VAL A 59 -5.89 -0.54 14.64
N VAL A 60 -5.75 -1.80 14.25
CA VAL A 60 -5.86 -2.30 12.88
C VAL A 60 -7.03 -3.27 12.80
N ASP A 61 -7.92 -3.06 11.83
CA ASP A 61 -8.98 -4.00 11.46
C ASP A 61 -8.71 -4.48 10.03
N LEU A 62 -8.21 -5.72 9.90
CA LEU A 62 -7.88 -6.33 8.61
C LEU A 62 -9.13 -6.64 7.78
N GLY A 63 -10.27 -6.94 8.42
CA GLY A 63 -11.52 -7.23 7.75
C GLY A 63 -12.08 -5.98 7.05
N LYS A 64 -12.00 -4.84 7.72
CA LYS A 64 -12.42 -3.54 7.17
C LYS A 64 -11.29 -2.79 6.43
N ARG A 65 -10.05 -3.30 6.47
CA ARG A 65 -8.84 -2.65 5.92
C ARG A 65 -8.62 -1.25 6.50
N LEU A 66 -8.77 -1.13 7.82
CA LEU A 66 -8.66 0.12 8.56
C LEU A 66 -7.46 0.12 9.49
N CYS A 67 -6.91 1.31 9.70
CA CYS A 67 -5.93 1.57 10.75
C CYS A 67 -6.21 2.95 11.33
N THR A 68 -6.11 3.12 12.65
CA THR A 68 -6.32 4.41 13.32
C THR A 68 -5.29 5.47 12.91
N CYS A 69 -4.16 5.09 12.32
CA CYS A 69 -3.22 6.05 11.72
C CYS A 69 -3.72 6.69 10.41
N GLN A 70 -4.84 6.21 9.85
CA GLN A 70 -5.51 6.71 8.64
C GLN A 70 -4.74 6.57 7.31
N PHE A 71 -3.42 6.39 7.34
CA PHE A 71 -2.60 6.25 6.13
C PHE A 71 -3.05 5.12 5.22
N TRP A 72 -3.54 4.00 5.76
CA TRP A 72 -4.06 2.91 4.94
C TRP A 72 -5.32 3.32 4.17
N MET A 73 -6.24 4.05 4.81
CA MET A 73 -7.46 4.55 4.16
C MET A 73 -7.15 5.57 3.06
N LEU A 74 -6.19 6.47 3.31
CA LEU A 74 -5.80 7.53 2.39
C LEU A 74 -5.04 7.00 1.18
N THR A 75 -4.03 6.17 1.42
CA THR A 75 -3.14 5.69 0.35
C THR A 75 -3.69 4.46 -0.37
N ARG A 76 -4.68 3.78 0.24
CA ARG A 76 -5.22 2.50 -0.23
C ARG A 76 -4.16 1.38 -0.30
N ILE A 77 -3.08 1.54 0.45
CA ILE A 77 -1.95 0.62 0.57
C ILE A 77 -1.74 0.36 2.08
N PRO A 78 -1.59 -0.90 2.53
CA PRO A 78 -1.18 -1.21 3.88
C PRO A 78 0.05 -0.39 4.30
N TYR A 79 -0.05 0.33 5.42
CA TYR A 79 1.06 1.07 6.02
C TYR A 79 1.72 0.25 7.13
N VAL A 80 2.73 0.80 7.82
CA VAL A 80 3.61 0.05 8.73
C VAL A 80 2.85 -0.79 9.78
N HIS A 81 1.79 -0.26 10.39
CA HIS A 81 0.97 -0.99 11.38
C HIS A 81 0.18 -2.14 10.76
N ALA A 82 -0.40 -1.90 9.58
CA ALA A 82 -1.15 -2.91 8.84
C ALA A 82 -0.23 -4.03 8.36
N CYS A 83 0.98 -3.69 7.90
CA CYS A 83 1.99 -4.65 7.51
C CYS A 83 2.42 -5.54 8.68
N ALA A 84 2.57 -4.97 9.88
CA ALA A 84 2.87 -5.75 11.07
C ALA A 84 1.75 -6.75 11.40
N ALA A 85 0.48 -6.29 11.40
CA ALA A 85 -0.66 -7.17 11.61
C ALA A 85 -0.80 -8.25 10.52
N LEU A 86 -0.57 -7.90 9.24
CA LEU A 86 -0.60 -8.84 8.11
C LEU A 86 0.49 -9.91 8.22
N ALA A 87 1.70 -9.53 8.64
CA ALA A 87 2.77 -10.47 8.93
C ALA A 87 2.39 -11.44 10.06
N ARG A 88 1.71 -10.96 11.10
CA ARG A 88 1.25 -11.79 12.24
C ARG A 88 0.21 -12.85 11.84
N VAL A 89 -0.62 -12.55 10.84
CA VAL A 89 -1.62 -13.48 10.29
C VAL A 89 -1.13 -14.26 9.06
N ASN A 90 0.16 -14.10 8.70
CA ASN A 90 0.79 -14.72 7.54
C ASN A 90 0.03 -14.49 6.21
N LYS A 91 -0.51 -13.28 6.01
CA LYS A 91 -1.17 -12.89 4.76
C LYS A 91 -0.27 -12.01 3.91
N SER A 92 -0.39 -12.15 2.59
CA SER A 92 0.34 -11.31 1.66
C SER A 92 -0.19 -9.87 1.68
N LEU A 93 0.72 -8.89 1.60
CA LEU A 93 0.33 -7.49 1.42
C LEU A 93 -0.41 -7.26 0.10
N GLU A 94 -0.11 -8.09 -0.91
CA GLU A 94 -0.68 -8.00 -2.25
C GLU A 94 -2.21 -8.14 -2.26
N ASP A 95 -2.75 -8.98 -1.38
CA ASP A 95 -4.19 -9.25 -1.30
C ASP A 95 -4.99 -8.05 -0.75
N PHE A 96 -4.28 -7.09 -0.16
CA PHE A 96 -4.84 -5.95 0.54
C PHE A 96 -4.64 -4.62 -0.19
N PHE A 97 -3.95 -4.61 -1.33
CA PHE A 97 -3.91 -3.45 -2.20
C PHE A 97 -5.27 -3.18 -2.84
N HIS A 98 -5.54 -1.90 -3.08
CA HIS A 98 -6.66 -1.51 -3.91
C HIS A 98 -6.30 -1.65 -5.39
N LYS A 99 -7.28 -2.02 -6.22
CA LYS A 99 -7.10 -2.24 -7.67
C LYS A 99 -6.45 -1.04 -8.37
N LEU A 100 -6.76 0.18 -7.93
CA LEU A 100 -6.19 1.41 -8.50
C LEU A 100 -4.66 1.56 -8.32
N VAL A 101 -4.04 0.75 -7.46
CA VAL A 101 -2.58 0.77 -7.22
C VAL A 101 -1.85 -0.21 -8.14
N THR A 102 -2.57 -1.06 -8.88
CA THR A 102 -1.95 -2.04 -9.78
C THR A 102 -1.28 -1.35 -10.97
N ILE A 103 -0.31 -2.05 -11.55
CA ILE A 103 0.34 -1.61 -12.79
C ILE A 103 -0.66 -1.41 -13.94
N GLU A 104 -1.75 -2.18 -13.97
CA GLU A 104 -2.80 -2.08 -14.98
C GLU A 104 -3.53 -0.74 -14.89
N SER A 105 -4.05 -0.39 -13.71
CA SER A 105 -4.71 0.91 -13.50
C SER A 105 -3.75 2.07 -13.74
N TYR A 106 -2.46 1.91 -13.39
CA TYR A 106 -1.45 2.90 -13.71
C TYR A 106 -1.25 3.06 -15.22
N ARG A 107 -1.15 1.96 -15.98
CA ARG A 107 -1.02 2.01 -17.45
C ARG A 107 -2.24 2.64 -18.12
N GLU A 108 -3.44 2.30 -17.67
CA GLU A 108 -4.69 2.88 -18.16
C GLU A 108 -4.74 4.39 -17.93
N THR A 109 -4.38 4.85 -16.72
CA THR A 109 -4.33 6.28 -16.38
C THR A 109 -3.39 7.07 -17.30
N TYR A 110 -2.24 6.50 -17.66
CA TYR A 110 -1.24 7.15 -18.51
C TYR A 110 -1.29 6.72 -19.98
N GLN A 111 -2.33 5.98 -20.39
CA GLN A 111 -2.50 5.53 -21.76
C GLN A 111 -2.68 6.72 -22.71
N HIS A 112 -3.47 7.69 -22.27
CA HIS A 112 -3.84 8.88 -23.03
C HIS A 112 -2.86 10.04 -22.83
N HIS A 113 -2.69 10.85 -23.87
CA HIS A 113 -1.86 12.04 -23.82
C HIS A 113 -2.66 13.22 -23.28
N ILE A 114 -2.15 13.89 -22.25
CA ILE A 114 -2.67 15.19 -21.82
C ILE A 114 -2.00 16.24 -22.70
N ASN A 115 -2.77 16.89 -23.56
CA ASN A 115 -2.28 17.98 -24.38
C ASN A 115 -2.05 19.22 -23.51
N PRO A 116 -0.95 19.96 -23.70
CA PRO A 116 -0.76 21.23 -22.99
C PRO A 116 -1.88 22.18 -23.40
N ILE A 117 -2.45 22.89 -22.42
CA ILE A 117 -3.30 24.03 -22.71
C ILE A 117 -2.37 25.09 -23.31
N LEU A 118 -2.67 25.52 -24.54
CA LEU A 118 -2.04 26.69 -25.13
C LEU A 118 -2.46 27.89 -24.27
N GLY A 119 -1.50 28.42 -23.52
CA GLY A 119 -1.63 29.72 -22.84
C GLY A 119 -1.27 30.85 -23.77
#